data_AF-A0A496VCL3-F1
#
_entry.id   AF-A0A496VCL3-F1
#
_cell.length_a   1.000
_cell.length_b   1.000
_cell.length_c   1.000
_cell.angle_alpha   90.00
_cell.angle_beta   90.00
_cell.angle_gamma   90.00
#
_symmetry.space_group_name_H-M   'P 1'
#
loop_
_entity.id
_entity.type
_entity.pdbx_description
1 polymer ?
#
loop_
_entity_poly.entity_id
_entity_poly.type
_entity_poly.pdbx_seq_one_letter_code
_entity_poly.pdbx_strand_id
1 'polypeptide(L)'
;MSDLRTYLKEYVDTINNILDTNENDQAIIEAAEREWIRKDHRRLVFTASNDYRFPTPPPKKAGGSDIHSPNELPPQTSPPVNN
;
A
#
# COMPACT_ATOMS: atom_id res chain seq x y z
N MET A 1 -12.04 -8.57 -23.54
CA MET A 1 -11.32 -7.67 -22.59
C MET A 1 -10.66 -6.58 -23.41
N SER A 2 -10.54 -5.34 -22.92
CA SER A 2 -9.80 -4.30 -23.64
C SER A 2 -8.29 -4.49 -23.45
N ASP A 3 -7.51 -4.20 -24.49
CA ASP A 3 -6.05 -4.34 -24.46
C ASP A 3 -5.42 -3.53 -23.31
N LEU A 4 -5.98 -2.35 -23.02
CA LEU A 4 -5.58 -1.54 -21.87
C LEU A 4 -5.78 -2.26 -20.53
N ARG A 5 -6.90 -2.97 -20.33
CA ARG A 5 -7.16 -3.68 -19.07
C ARG A 5 -6.21 -4.87 -18.89
N THR A 6 -5.92 -5.59 -19.97
CA THR A 6 -4.95 -6.70 -19.94
C THR A 6 -3.56 -6.17 -19.62
N TYR A 7 -3.12 -5.11 -20.31
CA TYR A 7 -1.83 -4.47 -20.06
C TYR A 7 -1.67 -4.00 -18.61
N LEU A 8 -2.68 -3.30 -18.08
CA LEU A 8 -2.63 -2.82 -16.69
C LEU A 8 -2.62 -3.97 -15.68
N LYS A 9 -3.34 -5.05 -15.96
CA LYS A 9 -3.34 -6.24 -15.11
C LYS A 9 -1.95 -6.89 -15.08
N GLU A 10 -1.37 -7.16 -16.24
CA GLU A 10 -0.02 -7.72 -16.34
C GLU A 10 1.00 -6.83 -15.62
N TYR A 11 0.90 -5.51 -15.77
CA TYR A 11 1.79 -4.59 -15.09
C TYR A 11 1.71 -4.70 -13.56
N VAL A 12 0.50 -4.76 -13.00
CA VAL A 12 0.30 -4.92 -11.55
C VAL A 12 0.78 -6.30 -11.08
N ASP A 13 0.50 -7.36 -11.84
CA ASP A 13 0.94 -8.71 -11.51
C ASP A 13 2.48 -8.80 -11.47
N THR A 14 3.17 -8.15 -12.41
CA THR A 14 4.64 -8.05 -12.40
C THR A 14 5.16 -7.27 -11.19
N ILE A 15 4.52 -6.16 -10.82
CA ILE A 15 4.91 -5.39 -9.62
C ILE A 15 4.80 -6.27 -8.37
N ASN A 16 3.66 -6.94 -8.20
CA ASN A 16 3.44 -7.81 -7.04
C ASN A 16 4.47 -8.92 -6.98
N ASN A 17 4.77 -9.57 -8.12
CA ASN A 17 5.79 -10.61 -8.17
C ASN A 17 7.18 -10.09 -7.77
N ILE A 18 7.56 -8.88 -8.18
CA ILE A 18 8.85 -8.27 -7.77
C ILE A 18 8.87 -8.04 -6.25
N LEU A 19 7.78 -7.53 -5.68
CA LEU A 19 7.69 -7.26 -4.25
C LEU A 19 7.66 -8.54 -3.39
N ASP A 20 6.96 -9.57 -3.86
CA ASP A 20 6.85 -10.85 -3.14
C ASP A 20 8.15 -11.66 -3.16
N THR A 21 8.99 -11.48 -4.19
CA THR A 21 10.22 -12.27 -4.38
C THR A 21 11.47 -11.60 -3.82
N ASN A 22 11.44 -10.32 -3.48
CA ASN A 22 12.61 -9.55 -3.04
C ASN A 22 12.35 -8.88 -1.70
N GLU A 23 13.18 -9.18 -0.69
CA GLU A 23 12.95 -8.74 0.70
C GLU A 23 13.52 -7.35 1.03
N ASN A 24 14.34 -6.76 0.15
CA ASN A 24 14.96 -5.46 0.37
C ASN A 24 14.84 -4.54 -0.84
N ASP A 25 14.84 -3.24 -0.57
CA ASP A 25 14.62 -2.18 -1.57
C ASP A 25 15.63 -2.23 -2.71
N GLN A 26 16.89 -2.56 -2.41
CA GLN A 26 17.95 -2.65 -3.43
C GLN A 26 17.67 -3.78 -4.43
N ALA A 27 17.30 -4.96 -3.92
CA ALA A 27 16.94 -6.12 -4.74
C ALA A 27 15.66 -5.88 -5.53
N ILE A 28 14.68 -5.18 -4.95
CA ILE A 28 13.46 -4.73 -5.64
C ILE A 28 13.81 -3.82 -6.83
N ILE A 29 14.67 -2.82 -6.61
CA ILE A 29 15.11 -1.90 -7.67
C ILE A 29 15.82 -2.68 -8.78
N GLU A 30 16.80 -3.52 -8.43
CA GLU A 30 17.54 -4.33 -9.40
C GLU A 30 16.64 -5.30 -10.19
N ALA A 31 15.64 -5.91 -9.54
CA ALA A 31 14.66 -6.74 -10.20
C ALA A 31 13.83 -5.94 -11.22
N ALA A 32 13.36 -4.74 -10.84
CA ALA A 32 12.67 -3.84 -11.76
C ALA A 32 13.57 -3.36 -12.91
N GLU A 33 14.87 -3.19 -12.69
CA GLU A 33 15.82 -2.81 -13.76
C GLU A 33 16.05 -3.94 -14.78
N ARG A 34 15.95 -5.20 -14.36
CA ARG A 34 16.04 -6.36 -15.24
C ARG A 34 14.76 -6.57 -16.04
N GLU A 35 13.61 -6.36 -15.41
CA GLU A 35 12.30 -6.55 -16.04
C GLU A 35 12.01 -5.48 -17.10
N TRP A 36 12.45 -4.25 -16.84
CA TRP A 36 12.16 -3.11 -17.71
C TRP A 36 13.41 -2.32 -18.08
N ILE A 37 13.48 -1.91 -19.36
CA ILE A 37 14.56 -1.07 -19.86
C ILE A 37 14.58 0.29 -19.14
N ARG A 38 15.76 0.94 -19.08
CA ARG A 38 15.97 2.19 -18.31
C ARG A 38 15.02 3.34 -18.66
N LYS A 39 14.46 3.37 -19.86
CA LYS A 39 13.52 4.42 -20.32
C LYS A 39 12.05 4.04 -20.13
N ASP A 40 11.76 2.89 -19.54
CA ASP A 40 10.40 2.44 -19.32
C ASP A 40 9.79 3.16 -18.11
N HIS A 41 8.67 3.85 -18.32
CA HIS A 41 7.96 4.56 -17.27
C HIS A 41 7.48 3.63 -16.15
N ARG A 42 7.32 2.33 -16.42
CA ARG A 42 6.93 1.33 -15.43
C ARG A 42 7.89 1.23 -14.25
N ARG A 43 9.17 1.58 -14.46
CA ARG A 43 10.20 1.60 -13.42
C ARG A 43 10.01 2.70 -12.38
N LEU A 44 9.26 3.75 -12.71
CA LEU A 44 9.08 4.90 -11.82
C LEU A 44 8.44 4.52 -10.49
N VAL A 45 7.63 3.45 -10.44
CA VAL A 45 7.07 2.93 -9.18
C VAL A 45 8.16 2.49 -8.20
N PHE A 46 9.33 2.08 -8.68
CA PHE A 46 10.44 1.59 -7.86
C PHE A 46 11.55 2.63 -7.66
N THR A 47 11.66 3.60 -8.58
CA THR A 47 12.77 4.57 -8.59
C THR A 47 12.33 6.02 -8.37
N ALA A 48 11.03 6.28 -8.21
CA ALA A 48 10.57 7.63 -7.91
C ALA A 48 11.11 8.04 -6.54
N SER A 49 12.03 9.01 -6.55
CA SER A 49 12.44 9.73 -5.36
C SER A 49 11.20 10.26 -4.63
N ASN A 50 11.29 10.41 -3.29
CA ASN A 50 10.25 10.93 -2.39
C ASN A 50 9.60 12.27 -2.79
N ASP A 51 10.01 12.88 -3.90
CA ASP A 51 9.44 14.10 -4.47
C ASP A 51 8.03 13.90 -5.07
N TYR A 52 7.62 12.65 -5.32
CA TYR A 52 6.25 12.28 -5.73
C TYR A 52 5.36 11.85 -4.55
N ARG A 53 5.66 12.33 -3.33
CA ARG A 53 4.76 12.11 -2.20
C ARG A 53 3.44 12.82 -2.48
N PHE A 54 2.37 12.05 -2.66
CA PHE A 54 1.02 12.58 -2.47
C PHE A 54 1.00 13.29 -1.11
N PRO A 55 0.49 14.53 -1.03
CA PRO A 55 0.48 15.27 0.22
C PRO A 55 -0.19 14.39 1.28
N THR A 56 0.62 13.97 2.25
CA THR A 56 0.16 13.19 3.39
C THR A 56 -0.94 14.04 4.06
N PRO A 57 -2.12 13.50 4.38
CA PRO A 57 -3.10 14.27 5.14
C PRO A 57 -2.41 14.77 6.44
N PRO A 58 -2.61 16.04 6.82
CA PRO A 58 -1.80 16.67 7.85
C PRO A 58 -1.94 15.96 9.21
N PRO A 59 -0.93 16.05 10.08
CA PRO A 59 -0.83 15.27 11.29
C PRO A 59 -2.00 15.53 12.24
N LYS A 60 -2.44 14.48 12.93
CA LYS A 60 -3.43 14.53 14.01
C LYS A 60 -3.07 15.65 14.98
N LYS A 61 -3.86 16.74 14.98
CA LYS A 61 -3.83 17.68 16.09
C LYS A 61 -4.28 16.92 17.32
N ALA A 62 -3.38 16.82 18.29
CA ALA A 62 -3.72 16.43 19.64
C ALA A 62 -4.83 17.36 20.15
N GLY A 63 -5.97 16.79 20.56
CA GLY A 63 -7.01 17.51 21.29
C GLY A 63 -8.42 17.34 20.73
N GLY A 64 -9.14 16.33 21.24
CA GLY A 64 -10.56 16.44 21.60
C GLY A 64 -11.60 16.18 20.52
N SER A 65 -12.19 14.99 20.55
CA SER A 65 -13.64 14.75 20.75
C SER A 65 -14.02 13.40 20.18
N ASP A 66 -14.60 12.57 21.02
CA ASP A 66 -15.24 11.31 20.68
C ASP A 66 -16.22 11.51 19.51
N ILE A 67 -15.90 10.96 18.34
CA ILE A 67 -16.90 10.75 17.29
C ILE A 67 -17.21 9.27 17.31
N HIS A 68 -18.19 8.96 18.16
CA HIS A 68 -18.93 7.71 18.20
C HIS A 68 -19.34 7.35 16.76
N SER A 69 -18.81 6.26 16.21
CA SER A 69 -19.38 5.69 14.99
C SER A 69 -20.69 4.99 15.36
N PRO A 70 -21.84 5.33 14.74
CA PRO A 70 -23.17 4.92 15.20
C PRO A 70 -23.52 3.44 14.94
N ASN A 71 -22.52 2.57 14.74
CA ASN A 71 -22.75 1.19 14.30
C ASN A 71 -21.87 0.14 14.98
N GLU A 72 -21.32 0.45 16.16
CA GLU A 72 -20.68 -0.59 16.97
C GLU A 72 -21.73 -1.31 17.80
N LEU A 73 -21.93 -2.59 17.50
CA LEU A 73 -22.71 -3.51 18.34
C LEU A 73 -22.21 -3.42 19.79
N PRO A 74 -23.11 -3.35 20.80
CA PRO A 74 -22.67 -3.27 22.18
C PRO A 74 -21.86 -4.53 22.54
N PRO A 75 -20.68 -4.39 23.15
CA PRO A 75 -19.91 -5.54 23.59
C PRO A 75 -20.68 -6.28 24.69
N GLN A 76 -20.93 -7.58 24.47
CA GLN A 76 -21.45 -8.46 25.52
C GLN A 76 -20.39 -8.58 26.62
N THR A 77 -20.68 -8.02 27.79
CA THR A 77 -19.89 -8.26 28.99
C THR A 77 -20.34 -9.57 29.65
N SER A 78 -19.46 -10.58 29.66
CA SER A 78 -19.60 -11.72 30.58
C SER A 78 -19.48 -11.24 32.04
N PRO A 79 -20.28 -11.75 32.98
CA PRO A 79 -20.22 -11.29 34.37
C PRO A 79 -19.02 -11.88 35.13
N PRO A 80 -18.53 -11.19 36.18
CA PRO A 80 -17.34 -11.59 36.91
C PRO A 80 -17.56 -12.84 37.78
N VAL A 81 -16.54 -13.71 37.80
CA VAL A 81 -16.39 -14.79 38.79
C VAL A 81 -16.22 -14.16 40.16
N ASN A 82 -17.12 -14.45 41.09
CA ASN A 82 -16.98 -14.14 42.51
C ASN A 82 -16.39 -15.38 43.22
N ASN A 83 -15.43 -15.09 44.12
CA ASN A 83 -14.68 -15.96 45.04
C ASN A 83 -15.28 -17.33 45.38
#